data_AF-A0A916EP95-F1
#
_entry.id   AF-A0A916EP95-F1
#
_cell.length_a   1.000
_cell.length_b   1.000
_cell.length_c   1.000
_cell.angle_alpha   90.00
_cell.angle_beta   90.00
_cell.angle_gamma   90.00
#
_symmetry.space_group_name_H-M   'P 1'
#
loop_
_entity.id
_entity.type
_entity.pdbx_description
1 polymer ?
#
loop_
_entity_poly.entity_id
_entity_poly.type
_entity_poly.pdbx_seq_one_letter_code
_entity_poly.pdbx_strand_id
1 'polypeptide(L)' 'METDTLLTALMTATLAAIAFQAWRLGNEKRDVALLGACSGLSGVGTVATWIL' A
#
# COMPACT_ATOMS: atom_id res chain seq x y z
N MET A 1 9.65 -4.91 15.61
CA MET A 1 10.20 -5.54 14.38
C MET A 1 9.20 -6.46 13.70
N GLU A 2 8.82 -7.61 14.27
CA GLU A 2 7.86 -8.52 13.62
C GLU A 2 6.45 -7.92 13.51
N THR A 3 5.93 -7.34 14.59
CA THR A 3 4.60 -6.72 14.60
C THR A 3 4.51 -5.51 13.67
N ASP A 4 5.52 -4.65 13.65
CA ASP A 4 5.56 -3.45 12.81
C ASP A 4 5.61 -3.82 11.32
N THR A 5 6.51 -4.76 10.97
CA THR A 5 6.66 -5.26 9.60
C THR A 5 5.37 -5.89 9.09
N LEU A 6 4.70 -6.71 9.93
CA LEU A 6 3.41 -7.29 9.59
C LEU A 6 2.34 -6.21 9.37
N LEU A 7 2.31 -5.17 10.19
CA LEU A 7 1.31 -4.10 10.12
C LEU A 7 1.50 -3.26 8.85
N THR A 8 2.73 -2.86 8.52
CA THR A 8 3.02 -2.16 7.26
C THR A 8 2.81 -3.05 6.03
N ALA A 9 3.09 -4.35 6.12
CA ALA A 9 2.82 -5.29 5.03
C ALA A 9 1.31 -5.42 4.76
N LEU A 10 0.50 -5.53 5.82
CA LEU A 10 -0.96 -5.58 5.73
C LEU A 10 -1.53 -4.29 5.15
N MET A 11 -1.05 -3.14 5.59
CA MET A 11 -1.44 -1.84 5.04
C MET A 11 -1.08 -1.71 3.56
N THR A 12 0.10 -2.18 3.16
CA THR A 12 0.53 -2.19 1.76
C THR A 12 -0.42 -3.03 0.90
N ALA A 13 -0.74 -4.24 1.36
CA ALA A 13 -1.62 -5.17 0.67
C ALA A 13 -3.05 -4.65 0.54
N THR A 14 -3.61 -4.07 1.62
CA THR A 14 -4.96 -3.49 1.58
C THR A 14 -5.05 -2.28 0.66
N LEU A 15 -4.07 -1.36 0.72
CA LEU A 15 -4.03 -0.20 -0.16
C LEU A 15 -3.89 -0.61 -1.64
N ALA A 16 -3.07 -1.63 -1.94
CA ALA A 16 -2.95 -2.18 -3.29
C ALA A 16 -4.26 -2.79 -3.77
N ALA A 17 -4.96 -3.56 -2.92
CA ALA A 17 -6.25 -4.16 -3.25
C ALA A 17 -7.34 -3.11 -3.47
N ILE A 18 -7.36 -2.02 -2.69
CA ILE A 18 -8.30 -0.92 -2.84
C ILE A 18 -7.97 -0.12 -4.10
N ALA A 19 -6.69 0.17 -4.38
CA ALA A 19 -6.26 0.82 -5.61
C ALA A 19 -6.68 0.02 -6.85
N PHE A 20 -6.51 -1.31 -6.81
CA PHE A 20 -6.93 -2.20 -7.89
C PHE A 20 -8.45 -2.22 -8.08
N GLN A 21 -9.22 -2.28 -6.98
CA GLN A 21 -10.69 -2.20 -7.05
C GLN A 21 -11.15 -0.84 -7.59
N ALA A 22 -10.58 0.26 -7.11
CA ALA A 22 -10.90 1.61 -7.57
C ALA A 22 -10.57 1.78 -9.07
N TRP A 23 -9.47 1.20 -9.54
CA TRP A 23 -9.15 1.14 -10.96
C TRP A 23 -10.18 0.34 -11.77
N ARG A 24 -10.61 -0.83 -11.26
CA ARG A 24 -11.64 -1.67 -11.88
C ARG A 24 -13.02 -1.02 -11.93
N LEU A 25 -13.37 -0.22 -10.93
CA LEU A 25 -14.63 0.54 -10.86
C LEU A 25 -14.64 1.79 -11.76
N GLY A 26 -13.50 2.13 -12.38
CA GLY A 26 -13.39 3.32 -13.23
C GLY A 26 -13.32 4.62 -12.45
N ASN A 27 -12.81 4.59 -11.21
CA ASN A 27 -12.63 5.78 -10.39
C ASN A 27 -11.63 6.75 -11.02
N GLU A 28 -11.61 8.00 -10.54
CA GLU A 28 -10.71 9.03 -11.07
C GLU A 28 -9.24 8.56 -11.00
N LYS A 29 -8.52 8.68 -12.13
CA LYS A 29 -7.13 8.21 -12.25
C LYS A 29 -6.21 8.82 -11.18
N ARG A 30 -6.52 10.04 -10.73
CA ARG A 30 -5.81 10.74 -9.66
C ARG A 30 -5.94 10.00 -8.33
N ASP A 31 -7.13 9.54 -7.97
CA ASP A 31 -7.37 8.83 -6.71
C ASP A 31 -6.69 7.46 -6.71
N VAL A 32 -6.75 6.76 -7.85
CA VAL A 32 -6.04 5.48 -8.04
C VAL A 32 -4.54 5.68 -7.92
N ALA A 33 -3.99 6.76 -8.49
CA ALA A 33 -2.57 7.08 -8.40
C ALA A 33 -2.14 7.45 -6.97
N LEU A 34 -2.96 8.20 -6.23
CA LEU A 34 -2.70 8.52 -4.82
C LEU A 34 -2.72 7.27 -3.94
N LEU A 35 -3.69 6.37 -4.15
CA LEU A 35 -3.76 5.08 -3.45
C LEU A 35 -2.55 4.19 -3.77
N GLY A 36 -2.12 4.17 -5.04
CA GLY A 36 -0.90 3.48 -5.46
C GLY A 36 0.36 4.06 -4.82
N ALA A 37 0.47 5.39 -4.74
CA ALA A 37 1.60 6.06 -4.09
C ALA A 37 1.65 5.76 -2.57
N CYS A 38 0.50 5.78 -1.90
CA CYS A 38 0.40 5.40 -0.49
C CYS A 38 0.77 3.93 -0.27
N SER A 39 0.29 3.01 -1.13
CA SER A 39 0.68 1.60 -1.08
C SER A 39 2.20 1.43 -1.26
N GLY A 40 2.80 2.14 -2.23
CA GLY A 40 4.24 2.10 -2.46
C GLY A 40 5.05 2.60 -1.25
N LEU A 41 4.64 3.70 -0.62
CA LEU A 41 5.27 4.21 0.60
C LEU A 41 5.17 3.22 1.77
N SER A 42 4.02 2.58 1.97
CA SER A 42 3.86 1.51 2.98
C SER A 42 4.75 0.30 2.67
N GLY A 43 4.94 -0.03 1.39
CA GLY A 43 5.86 -1.09 0.96
C GLY A 43 7.31 -0.76 1.29
N VAL A 44 7.75 0.48 1.05
CA VAL A 44 9.09 0.96 1.45
C VAL A 44 9.27 0.88 2.97
N GLY A 45 8.25 1.28 3.73
CA GLY A 45 8.24 1.16 5.19
C GLY A 45 8.41 -0.28 5.66
N THR A 46 7.72 -1.23 5.02
CA THR A 46 7.82 -2.66 5.32
C THR A 46 9.25 -3.19 5.10
N VAL A 47 9.90 -2.77 4.01
CA VAL A 47 11.28 -3.17 3.72
C VAL A 47 12.24 -2.53 4.74
N ALA A 48 12.04 -1.26 5.08
CA ALA A 48 12.85 -0.58 6.07
C ALA A 48 12.76 -1.23 7.47
N THR A 49 11.55 -1.59 7.93
CA THR A 49 11.35 -2.26 9.22
C THR A 49 11.81 -3.71 9.24
N TRP A 50 11.95 -4.33 8.07
CA TRP A 50 12.45 -5.69 7.93
C TRP A 50 13.99 -5.75 7.93
N ILE A 51 14.65 -4.71 7.39
CA ILE A 51 16.11 -4.63 7.29
C ILE A 51 16.77 -4.10 8.58
N LEU A 52 16.07 -3.21 9.31
CA LEU A 52 16.59 -2.45 10.45
C LEU A 52 16.24 -3.11 11.79
#